data_AF-A0A832IYC0-F1
#
_entry.id   AF-A0A832IYC0-F1
#
_cell.length_a   1.000
_cell.length_b   1.000
_cell.length_c   1.000
_cell.angle_alpha   90.00
_cell.angle_beta   90.00
_cell.angle_gamma   90.00
#
_symmetry.space_group_name_H-M   'P 1'
#
loop_
_entity.id
_entity.type
_entity.pdbx_description
1 polymer ?
#
loop_
_entity_poly.entity_id
_entity_poly.type
_entity_poly.pdbx_seq_one_letter_code
_entity_poly.pdbx_strand_id
1 'polypeptide(L)'
;VLICPDGDVEIEMLNHVLPYNYQKMYMQTAAPALVEQNPELSVPMTQEDIVELEKEAIINALEECNNVQAKAAKKLGMTARQIGYKIKKYNL
;
A
#
# COMPACT_ATOMS: atom_id res chain seq x y z
N VAL A 1 3.37 33.11 -8.86
CA VAL A 1 4.52 32.34 -8.34
C VAL A 1 4.15 31.93 -6.94
N LEU A 2 4.08 30.63 -6.64
CA LEU A 2 3.86 30.15 -5.29
C LEU A 2 5.20 30.19 -4.56
N ILE A 3 5.25 30.92 -3.45
CA ILE A 3 6.42 30.99 -2.58
C ILE A 3 6.06 30.17 -1.36
N CYS A 4 6.70 29.01 -1.22
CA CYS A 4 6.54 28.13 -0.07
C CYS A 4 7.63 28.46 0.95
N PRO A 5 7.31 29.13 2.07
CA PRO A 5 8.31 29.56 3.04
C PRO A 5 8.98 28.37 3.75
N ASP A 6 8.25 27.27 3.96
CA ASP A 6 8.70 26.14 4.78
C ASP A 6 8.93 24.84 3.96
N GLY A 7 8.88 24.91 2.62
CA GLY A 7 9.05 23.75 1.73
C GLY A 7 7.82 22.87 1.58
N ASP A 8 6.86 23.00 2.49
CA ASP A 8 5.55 22.35 2.39
C ASP A 8 4.54 23.27 1.69
N VAL A 9 3.66 22.65 0.90
CA VAL A 9 2.66 23.36 0.11
C VAL A 9 1.28 23.10 0.70
N GLU A 10 0.74 24.10 1.41
CA GLU A 10 -0.61 24.00 1.95
C GLU A 10 -1.67 24.23 0.86
N ILE A 11 -2.81 23.55 0.98
CA ILE A 11 -3.92 23.64 0.02
C ILE A 11 -4.43 25.08 -0.09
N GLU A 12 -4.38 25.86 0.99
CA GLU A 12 -4.78 27.27 0.99
C GLU A 12 -3.91 28.14 0.08
N MET A 13 -2.63 27.78 -0.04
CA MET A 13 -1.68 28.46 -0.92
C MET A 13 -1.98 28.19 -2.40
N LEU A 14 -2.66 27.09 -2.70
CA LEU A 14 -3.07 26.74 -4.05
C LEU A 14 -4.35 27.47 -4.49
N ASN A 15 -5.12 28.07 -3.58
CA ASN A 15 -6.40 28.74 -3.89
C ASN A 15 -6.27 29.79 -4.99
N HIS A 16 -5.17 30.55 -5.02
CA HIS A 16 -4.97 31.58 -6.04
C HIS A 16 -4.66 31.02 -7.44
N VAL A 17 -4.24 29.76 -7.52
CA VAL A 17 -3.78 29.12 -8.77
C VAL A 17 -4.77 28.06 -9.26
N LEU A 18 -5.62 27.54 -8.37
CA LEU A 18 -6.65 26.57 -8.71
C LEU A 18 -7.90 27.28 -9.26
N PRO A 19 -8.47 26.80 -10.37
CA PRO A 19 -9.74 27.32 -10.89
C PRO A 19 -10.88 27.10 -9.90
N TYR A 20 -11.85 28.02 -9.84
CA TYR A 20 -12.97 27.99 -8.87
C TYR A 20 -13.71 26.64 -8.77
N ASN A 21 -13.83 25.91 -9.88
CA ASN A 21 -14.46 24.59 -9.89
C ASN A 21 -13.67 23.53 -9.11
N TYR A 22 -12.34 23.61 -9.14
CA TYR A 22 -11.48 22.80 -8.30
C TYR A 22 -11.59 23.24 -6.84
N GLN A 23 -11.82 24.53 -6.61
CA GLN A 23 -11.96 25.09 -5.27
C GLN A 23 -13.06 24.44 -4.45
N LYS A 24 -14.21 24.34 -5.08
CA LYS A 24 -15.42 23.78 -4.49
C LYS A 24 -15.31 22.28 -4.17
N MET A 25 -14.55 21.52 -4.97
CA MET A 25 -14.42 20.07 -4.80
C MET A 25 -13.67 19.70 -3.50
N TYR A 26 -12.59 20.40 -3.14
CA TYR A 26 -11.86 20.10 -1.91
C TYR A 26 -12.56 20.64 -0.65
N MET A 27 -13.29 21.75 -0.75
CA MET A 27 -14.10 22.26 0.38
C MET A 27 -15.25 21.32 0.74
N GLN A 28 -15.78 20.57 -0.24
CA GLN A 28 -16.85 19.60 -0.04
C GLN A 28 -16.34 18.25 0.52
N THR A 29 -15.05 17.95 0.36
CA THR A 29 -14.43 16.68 0.78
C THR A 29 -13.71 16.83 2.13
N ALA A 30 -14.18 17.73 3.00
CA ALA A 30 -13.70 17.83 4.38
C ALA A 30 -13.63 16.40 4.95
N ALA A 31 -12.40 15.98 5.25
CA ALA A 31 -12.03 14.58 5.29
C ALA A 31 -12.98 13.78 6.20
N PRO A 32 -13.42 12.56 5.81
CA PRO A 32 -13.92 11.64 6.81
C PRO A 32 -12.80 11.51 7.84
N ALA A 33 -13.10 11.84 9.10
CA ALA A 33 -12.17 11.73 10.21
C ALA A 33 -11.46 10.38 10.08
N LEU A 34 -10.14 10.42 9.95
CA LEU A 34 -9.32 9.23 9.96
C LEU A 34 -9.71 8.48 11.23
N VAL A 35 -10.40 7.36 11.05
CA VAL A 35 -10.82 6.48 12.14
C VAL A 35 -9.55 6.19 12.93
N GLU A 36 -9.46 6.69 14.16
CA GLU A 36 -8.36 6.37 15.06
C GLU A 36 -8.32 4.85 15.19
N GLN A 37 -7.34 4.24 14.55
CA GLN A 37 -7.09 2.82 14.72
C GLN A 37 -6.51 2.64 16.11
N ASN A 38 -7.28 2.00 17.00
CA ASN A 38 -6.85 1.63 18.35
C ASN A 38 -5.47 0.96 18.30
N PRO A 39 -4.43 1.50 18.96
CA PRO A 39 -3.04 1.05 18.82
C PRO A 39 -2.69 -0.26 19.58
N GLU A 40 -3.65 -0.99 20.13
CA GLU A 40 -3.35 -2.04 21.13
C GLU A 40 -2.91 -3.42 20.60
N LEU A 41 -2.61 -3.57 19.31
CA LEU A 41 -2.12 -4.85 18.76
C LEU A 41 -0.85 -4.72 17.90
N SER A 42 0.02 -3.74 18.16
CA SER A 42 1.36 -3.74 17.56
C SER A 42 2.29 -4.68 18.33
N VAL A 43 2.12 -5.99 18.14
CA VAL A 43 3.19 -6.93 18.52
C VAL A 43 4.42 -6.55 17.70
N PRO A 44 5.61 -6.37 18.31
CA PRO A 44 6.81 -6.07 17.56
C PRO A 44 7.16 -7.28 16.70
N MET A 45 6.75 -7.25 15.43
CA MET A 45 7.10 -8.26 14.44
C MET A 45 8.47 -7.92 13.87
N THR A 46 9.39 -8.88 13.90
CA THR A 46 10.72 -8.68 13.35
C THR A 46 10.66 -8.76 11.82
N GLN A 47 11.72 -8.25 11.16
CA GLN A 47 11.85 -8.36 9.72
C GLN A 47 11.91 -9.83 9.25
N GLU A 48 12.42 -10.72 10.10
CA GLU A 48 12.55 -12.15 9.83
C GLU A 48 11.16 -12.82 9.83
N ASP A 49 10.33 -12.50 10.83
CA ASP A 49 8.96 -13.02 10.93
C ASP A 49 8.12 -12.65 9.71
N ILE A 50 8.28 -11.43 9.18
CA ILE A 50 7.57 -10.96 7.97
C ILE A 50 7.99 -11.79 6.76
N VAL A 51 9.29 -12.11 6.64
CA VAL A 51 9.81 -12.89 5.52
C VAL A 51 9.33 -14.34 5.59
N GLU A 52 9.29 -14.92 6.79
CA GLU A 52 8.82 -16.29 7.01
C GLU A 52 7.33 -16.41 6.70
N LEU A 53 6.50 -15.49 7.21
CA LEU A 53 5.07 -15.45 6.93
C LEU A 53 4.78 -15.29 5.43
N GLU A 54 5.54 -14.44 4.73
CA GLU A 54 5.41 -14.30 3.27
C GLU A 54 5.79 -15.60 2.54
N LYS A 55 6.86 -16.28 2.97
CA LYS A 55 7.30 -17.54 2.39
C LYS A 55 6.25 -18.62 2.56
N GLU A 56 5.70 -18.78 3.75
CA GLU A 56 4.63 -19.74 4.04
C GLU A 56 3.37 -19.48 3.20
N ALA A 57 2.96 -18.21 3.09
CA ALA A 57 1.83 -17.83 2.25
C ALA A 57 2.03 -18.21 0.77
N ILE A 58 3.25 -18.05 0.25
CA ILE A 58 3.59 -18.46 -1.12
C ILE A 58 3.54 -19.98 -1.30
N ILE A 59 4.09 -20.74 -0.34
CA ILE A 59 4.08 -22.22 -0.38
C ILE A 59 2.63 -22.72 -0.38
N ASN A 60 1.82 -22.27 0.58
CA ASN A 60 0.42 -22.68 0.70
C ASN A 60 -0.36 -22.37 -0.58
N ALA A 61 -0.19 -21.16 -1.14
CA ALA A 61 -0.87 -20.79 -2.38
C ALA A 61 -0.42 -21.63 -3.58
N LEU A 62 0.85 -22.05 -3.64
CA LEU A 62 1.35 -22.95 -4.68
C LEU A 62 0.74 -24.34 -4.54
N GLU A 63 0.71 -24.91 -3.35
CA GLU A 63 0.12 -26.23 -3.08
C GLU A 63 -1.36 -26.27 -3.47
N GLU A 64 -2.15 -25.30 -3.00
CA GLU A 64 -3.58 -25.20 -3.32
C GLU A 64 -3.83 -24.99 -4.83
N CYS A 65 -2.89 -24.36 -5.53
CA CYS A 65 -2.97 -24.10 -6.97
C CYS A 65 -2.29 -25.18 -7.83
N ASN A 66 -1.94 -26.34 -7.26
CA ASN A 66 -1.22 -27.42 -7.97
C ASN A 66 0.08 -26.92 -8.63
N ASN A 67 0.85 -26.10 -7.93
CA ASN A 67 2.09 -25.47 -8.37
C ASN A 67 1.97 -24.53 -9.59
N VAL A 68 0.74 -24.11 -9.95
CA VAL A 68 0.54 -23.13 -11.02
C VAL A 68 0.78 -21.71 -10.49
N GLN A 69 1.99 -21.17 -10.72
CA GLN A 69 2.42 -19.86 -10.24
C GLN A 69 1.45 -18.72 -10.59
N ALA A 70 0.90 -18.70 -11.80
CA ALA A 70 -0.04 -17.66 -12.23
C ALA A 70 -1.36 -17.69 -11.43
N LYS A 71 -1.80 -18.86 -10.97
CA LYS A 71 -2.99 -19.01 -10.14
C LYS A 71 -2.68 -18.64 -8.68
N ALA A 72 -1.54 -19.08 -8.16
CA ALA A 72 -1.07 -18.69 -6.82
C ALA A 72 -0.89 -17.18 -6.70
N ALA A 73 -0.30 -16.52 -7.71
CA ALA A 73 -0.15 -15.08 -7.77
C ALA A 73 -1.50 -14.34 -7.70
N LYS A 74 -2.48 -14.79 -8.50
CA LYS A 74 -3.85 -14.23 -8.46
C LYS A 74 -4.49 -14.42 -7.09
N LYS A 75 -4.29 -15.57 -6.45
CA LYS A 75 -4.84 -15.87 -5.11
C LYS A 75 -4.26 -14.95 -4.04
N LEU A 76 -2.96 -14.63 -4.12
CA LEU A 76 -2.27 -13.73 -3.19
C LEU A 76 -2.39 -12.24 -3.57
N GLY A 77 -3.14 -11.90 -4.63
CA GLY A 77 -3.29 -10.51 -5.07
C GLY A 77 -2.01 -9.89 -5.66
N MET A 78 -1.08 -10.71 -6.15
CA MET A 78 0.18 -10.25 -6.74
C MET A 78 0.27 -10.57 -8.24
N THR A 79 1.19 -9.91 -8.92
CA THR A 79 1.50 -10.21 -10.33
C THR A 79 2.32 -11.50 -10.43
N ALA A 80 2.23 -12.18 -11.57
CA ALA A 80 3.05 -13.36 -11.86
C ALA A 80 4.57 -13.06 -11.79
N ARG A 81 4.97 -11.82 -12.09
CA ARG A 81 6.37 -11.40 -11.99
C ARG A 81 6.82 -11.30 -10.53
N GLN A 82 5.99 -10.74 -9.66
CA GLN A 82 6.29 -10.60 -8.23
C GLN A 82 6.44 -11.97 -7.56
N ILE A 83 5.51 -12.91 -7.78
CA ILE A 83 5.65 -14.26 -7.20
C ILE A 83 6.91 -14.94 -7.73
N GLY A 84 7.22 -14.79 -9.02
CA GLY A 84 8.42 -15.37 -9.62
C GLY A 84 9.72 -14.83 -9.00
N TYR A 85 9.76 -13.55 -8.64
CA TYR A 85 10.89 -12.98 -7.93
C TYR A 85 11.01 -13.51 -6.50
N LYS A 86 9.89 -13.67 -5.79
CA LYS A 86 9.89 -14.19 -4.42
C LYS A 86 10.28 -15.67 -4.37
N ILE A 87 9.79 -16.49 -5.29
CA ILE A 87 10.19 -17.90 -5.45
C ILE A 87 11.70 -18.02 -5.65
N LYS A 88 12.28 -17.22 -6.56
CA LYS A 88 13.74 -17.17 -6.77
C LYS A 88 14.50 -16.70 -5.53
N LYS A 89 13.99 -15.68 -4.84
CA LYS A 89 14.60 -15.14 -3.62
C LYS A 89 14.64 -16.17 -2.49
N TYR A 90 13.57 -16.96 -2.36
CA TYR A 90 13.40 -17.93 -1.27
C TYR A 90 13.86 -19.35 -1.63
N ASN A 91 14.35 -19.56 -2.86
CA ASN A 91 14.78 -20.87 -3.39
C ASN A 91 13.71 -21.95 -3.18
N LEU A 92 12.46 -21.62 -3.54
CA LEU A 92 11.30 -22.52 -3.52
C LEU A 92 11.19 -23.32 -4.82
#